data_AF-A0A843HYI0-F1
#
_entry.id   AF-A0A843HYI0-F1
#
_cell.length_a   1.000
_cell.length_b   1.000
_cell.length_c   1.000
_cell.angle_alpha   90.00
_cell.angle_beta   90.00
_cell.angle_gamma   90.00
#
_symmetry.space_group_name_H-M   'P 1'
#
loop_
_entity.id
_entity.type
_entity.pdbx_description
1 polymer ?
#
loop_
_entity_poly.entity_id
_entity_poly.type
_entity_poly.pdbx_seq_one_letter_code
_entity_poly.pdbx_strand_id
1 'polypeptide(L)'
;MIIEGKIIKIAGPVIIADGMRGAQMLEMVRVGDEKLIGEIIELEGDTATIQVYEETAGIQPGEVVECTGGALSVELGPGIMSSIYDGIQRPLRIIREVSGDFIARGIDVDSVDKEKKWEFKPVAKVGDVLKAGDVLGEVQETTAVLHKIMVPPTIEGEVTEIASQGEYTILEDIAEVGGQKVQMLQKWPVKRSRPYVRKLDPDIPLVTGQRAQDTFFSVAKGGAAAIPGPFGSGKTVTQQQLAKWADADIVVYIGCGERGNEMTDVLTEFPFLDDPKTGNPLMDRTVLIANTSNMPVAAREACVYTGMT
;
A
#
# COMPACT_ATOMS: atom_id res chain seq x y z
N MET A 1 14.55 20.57 -8.01
CA MET A 1 13.92 21.33 -9.12
C MET A 1 12.89 20.39 -9.70
N ILE A 2 11.62 20.76 -9.69
CA ILE A 2 10.54 19.92 -10.24
C ILE A 2 10.69 20.00 -11.76
N ILE A 3 10.78 18.84 -12.42
CA ILE A 3 10.89 18.75 -13.87
C ILE A 3 9.48 18.85 -14.43
N GLU A 4 9.28 19.78 -15.35
CA GLU A 4 7.97 20.05 -15.97
C GLU A 4 8.10 19.93 -17.48
N GLY A 5 7.22 19.11 -18.07
CA GLY A 5 7.06 18.96 -19.50
C GLY A 5 5.68 19.37 -20.00
N LYS A 6 5.45 19.22 -21.29
CA LYS A 6 4.16 19.48 -21.94
C LYS A 6 3.70 18.30 -22.77
N ILE A 7 2.42 17.99 -22.70
CA ILE A 7 1.82 16.90 -23.47
C ILE A 7 1.89 17.23 -24.97
N ILE A 8 2.51 16.37 -25.77
CA ILE A 8 2.57 16.50 -27.22
C ILE A 8 1.67 15.50 -27.95
N LYS A 9 1.33 14.38 -27.31
CA LYS A 9 0.48 13.33 -27.89
C LYS A 9 -0.30 12.59 -26.82
N ILE A 10 -1.54 12.22 -27.15
CA ILE A 10 -2.44 11.42 -26.31
C ILE A 10 -2.95 10.25 -27.15
N ALA A 11 -2.75 9.03 -26.66
CA ALA A 11 -3.18 7.80 -27.31
C ALA A 11 -3.80 6.86 -26.27
N GLY A 12 -5.09 7.08 -25.96
CA GLY A 12 -5.77 6.37 -24.89
C GLY A 12 -5.11 6.68 -23.54
N PRO A 13 -4.73 5.67 -22.74
CA PRO A 13 -4.13 5.91 -21.44
C PRO A 13 -2.62 6.19 -21.50
N VAL A 14 -2.02 6.16 -22.70
CA VAL A 14 -0.62 6.48 -22.94
C VAL A 14 -0.52 7.90 -23.49
N ILE A 15 0.28 8.74 -22.85
CA ILE A 15 0.60 10.09 -23.31
C ILE A 15 2.10 10.22 -23.58
N ILE A 16 2.48 11.20 -24.39
CA ILE A 16 3.88 11.58 -24.59
C ILE A 16 4.02 13.04 -24.19
N ALA A 17 4.98 13.33 -23.32
CA ALA A 17 5.33 14.68 -22.90
C ALA A 17 6.74 15.04 -23.40
N ASP A 18 6.92 16.29 -23.83
CA ASP A 18 8.20 16.89 -24.23
C ASP A 18 8.75 17.79 -23.12
N GLY A 19 10.05 18.07 -23.13
CA GLY A 19 10.73 18.84 -22.08
C GLY A 19 10.95 18.06 -20.79
N MET A 20 10.99 16.72 -20.88
CA MET A 20 11.10 15.81 -19.74
C MET A 20 12.55 15.40 -19.44
N ARG A 21 13.54 16.10 -20.01
CA ARG A 21 14.96 15.80 -19.75
C ARG A 21 15.30 15.86 -18.26
N GLY A 22 15.87 14.76 -17.78
CA GLY A 22 16.25 14.59 -16.37
C GLY A 22 15.23 13.81 -15.55
N ALA A 23 14.04 13.56 -16.10
CA ALA A 23 13.07 12.65 -15.50
C ALA A 23 13.64 11.22 -15.44
N GLN A 24 13.17 10.45 -14.46
CA GLN A 24 13.63 9.10 -14.22
C GLN A 24 12.62 8.08 -14.74
N MET A 25 13.15 6.93 -15.14
CA MET A 25 12.30 5.80 -15.52
C MET A 25 11.56 5.27 -14.27
N LEU A 26 10.27 4.94 -14.41
CA LEU A 26 9.32 4.59 -13.33
C LEU A 26 8.96 5.74 -12.38
N GLU A 27 9.37 6.97 -12.70
CA GLU A 27 8.99 8.12 -11.90
C GLU A 27 7.50 8.44 -12.06
N MET A 28 6.85 8.79 -10.96
CA MET A 28 5.47 9.23 -10.97
C MET A 28 5.38 10.68 -11.47
N VAL A 29 4.30 10.97 -12.18
CA VAL A 29 4.01 12.30 -12.70
C VAL A 29 2.57 12.71 -12.42
N ARG A 30 2.33 14.01 -12.34
CA ARG A 30 1.01 14.63 -12.34
C ARG A 30 0.73 15.17 -13.74
N VAL A 31 -0.35 14.71 -14.34
CA VAL A 31 -0.67 14.96 -15.75
C VAL A 31 -1.88 15.86 -15.87
N GLY A 32 -1.69 16.97 -16.58
CA GLY A 32 -2.77 17.89 -16.92
C GLY A 32 -3.20 18.78 -15.75
N ASP A 33 -4.19 19.64 -16.03
CA ASP A 33 -4.73 20.57 -15.04
C ASP A 33 -5.43 19.83 -13.88
N GLU A 34 -6.04 18.67 -14.17
CA GLU A 34 -6.64 17.77 -13.17
C GLU A 34 -5.60 16.98 -12.35
N LYS A 35 -4.30 17.11 -12.65
CA LYS A 35 -3.20 16.43 -11.94
C LYS A 35 -3.38 14.91 -11.86
N LEU A 36 -3.81 14.30 -12.96
CA LEU A 36 -4.01 12.85 -13.02
C LEU A 36 -2.70 12.13 -12.73
N ILE A 37 -2.80 11.02 -12.02
CA ILE A 37 -1.63 10.24 -11.64
C ILE A 37 -1.14 9.42 -12.84
N GLY A 38 0.16 9.47 -13.15
CA GLY A 38 0.79 8.63 -14.18
C GLY A 38 2.20 8.18 -13.82
N GLU A 39 2.72 7.24 -14.59
CA GLU A 39 4.08 6.69 -14.44
C GLU A 39 4.84 6.79 -15.76
N ILE A 40 6.10 7.25 -15.73
CA ILE A 40 6.99 7.25 -16.88
C ILE A 40 7.41 5.80 -17.20
N ILE A 41 7.12 5.33 -18.41
CA ILE A 41 7.41 3.98 -18.88
C ILE A 41 8.52 3.91 -19.93
N GLU A 42 8.85 5.04 -20.57
CA GLU A 42 9.91 5.14 -21.59
C GLU A 42 10.45 6.57 -21.63
N LEU A 43 11.75 6.71 -21.91
CA LEU A 43 12.43 7.97 -22.09
C LEU A 43 13.21 7.97 -23.42
N GLU A 44 12.92 8.92 -24.30
CA GLU A 44 13.60 9.06 -25.59
C GLU A 44 14.06 10.51 -25.80
N GLY A 45 15.34 10.77 -25.55
CA GLY A 45 15.91 12.11 -25.69
C GLY A 45 15.32 13.09 -24.66
N ASP A 46 14.43 13.98 -25.12
CA ASP A 46 13.74 14.98 -24.29
C ASP A 46 12.25 14.63 -24.06
N THR A 47 11.79 13.50 -24.61
CA THR A 47 10.40 13.05 -24.44
C THR A 47 10.30 11.91 -23.44
N ALA A 48 9.16 11.84 -22.77
CA ALA A 48 8.77 10.74 -21.89
C ALA A 48 7.42 10.18 -22.33
N THR A 49 7.35 8.85 -22.45
CA THR A 49 6.08 8.12 -22.58
C THR A 49 5.56 7.83 -21.19
N ILE A 50 4.31 8.23 -20.91
CA ILE A 50 3.70 8.13 -19.59
C ILE A 50 2.42 7.30 -19.68
N GLN A 51 2.28 6.35 -18.77
CA GLN A 51 1.07 5.56 -18.56
C GLN A 51 0.23 6.22 -17.47
N VAL A 52 -0.94 6.75 -17.82
CA VAL A 52 -1.86 7.38 -16.86
C VAL A 52 -2.69 6.31 -16.15
N TYR A 53 -2.89 6.49 -14.84
CA TYR A 53 -3.61 5.58 -13.95
C TYR A 53 -5.09 5.92 -13.78
N GLU A 54 -5.55 6.95 -14.50
CA GLU A 54 -6.91 7.46 -14.53
C GLU A 54 -7.37 7.63 -15.99
N GLU A 55 -8.65 7.97 -16.18
CA GLU A 55 -9.20 8.20 -17.52
C GLU A 55 -8.72 9.53 -18.10
N THR A 56 -8.04 9.47 -19.24
CA THR A 56 -7.42 10.60 -19.94
C THR A 56 -8.39 11.44 -20.78
N ALA A 57 -9.68 11.15 -20.74
CA ALA A 57 -10.69 11.85 -21.53
C ALA A 57 -10.76 13.33 -21.14
N GLY A 58 -10.53 14.24 -22.09
CA GLY A 58 -10.58 15.68 -21.86
C GLY A 58 -9.21 16.34 -21.68
N ILE A 59 -8.14 15.56 -21.48
CA ILE A 59 -6.76 16.08 -21.54
C ILE A 59 -6.46 16.54 -22.97
N GLN A 60 -5.71 17.64 -23.09
CA GLN A 60 -5.33 18.28 -24.33
C GLN A 60 -3.80 18.35 -24.49
N PRO A 61 -3.27 18.28 -25.73
CA PRO A 61 -1.88 18.64 -25.99
C PRO A 61 -1.59 20.08 -25.54
N GLY A 62 -0.43 20.28 -24.92
CA GLY A 62 0.02 21.55 -24.36
C GLY A 62 -0.15 21.68 -22.84
N GLU A 63 -0.98 20.82 -22.23
CA GLU A 63 -1.09 20.75 -20.76
C GLU A 63 0.22 20.27 -20.11
N VAL A 64 0.37 20.59 -18.82
CA VAL A 64 1.61 20.38 -18.05
C VAL A 64 1.71 18.93 -17.56
N VAL A 65 2.93 18.40 -17.54
CA VAL A 65 3.29 17.18 -16.83
C VAL A 65 4.35 17.50 -15.80
N GLU A 66 4.07 17.27 -14.52
CA GLU A 66 4.98 17.56 -13.41
C GLU A 66 5.55 16.26 -12.82
N CYS A 67 6.86 16.15 -12.71
CA CYS A 67 7.51 15.02 -12.05
C CYS A 67 7.41 15.10 -10.52
N THR A 68 7.10 13.99 -9.85
CA THR A 68 6.96 13.97 -8.38
C THR A 68 8.29 13.79 -7.64
N GLY A 69 9.38 13.45 -8.34
CA GLY A 69 10.70 13.20 -7.76
C GLY A 69 10.94 11.76 -7.32
N GLY A 70 10.01 10.84 -7.56
CA GLY A 70 10.17 9.44 -7.17
C GLY A 70 9.16 8.49 -7.79
N ALA A 71 9.47 7.19 -7.70
CA ALA A 71 8.59 6.13 -8.16
C ALA A 71 7.35 5.98 -7.28
N LEU A 72 6.35 5.24 -7.79
CA LEU A 72 5.14 4.92 -7.03
C LEU A 72 5.54 4.30 -5.69
N SER A 73 5.16 4.97 -4.62
CA SER A 73 5.51 4.61 -3.25
C SER A 73 4.28 4.61 -2.39
N VAL A 74 4.26 3.69 -1.43
CA VAL A 74 3.21 3.60 -0.41
C VAL A 74 3.71 4.19 0.90
N GLU A 75 2.78 4.76 1.65
CA GLU A 75 2.97 5.23 3.01
C GLU A 75 2.74 4.08 4.00
N LEU A 76 3.74 3.78 4.81
CA LEU A 76 3.79 2.66 5.75
C LEU A 76 3.90 3.20 7.17
N GLY A 77 2.88 2.95 8.00
CA GLY A 77 2.83 3.40 9.39
C GLY A 77 1.49 3.06 10.05
N PRO A 78 1.27 3.48 11.30
CA PRO A 78 0.00 3.28 12.00
C PRO A 78 -1.17 3.98 11.28
N GLY A 79 -2.29 3.28 11.10
CA GLY A 79 -3.51 3.76 10.42
C GLY A 79 -3.86 3.01 9.12
N ILE A 80 -3.08 1.98 8.77
CA ILE A 80 -3.31 1.12 7.60
C ILE A 80 -4.29 0.00 7.93
N MET A 81 -4.28 -0.50 9.16
CA MET A 81 -5.20 -1.55 9.60
C MET A 81 -6.64 -1.04 9.59
N SER A 82 -7.58 -1.93 9.26
CA SER A 82 -9.00 -1.62 9.08
C SER A 82 -9.32 -0.67 7.91
N SER A 83 -8.33 -0.24 7.14
CA SER A 83 -8.48 0.66 5.99
C SER A 83 -8.83 -0.08 4.70
N ILE A 84 -9.49 0.64 3.80
CA ILE A 84 -9.89 0.16 2.48
C ILE A 84 -9.31 1.10 1.44
N TYR A 85 -8.38 0.59 0.64
CA TYR A 85 -7.62 1.32 -0.35
C TYR A 85 -8.01 0.97 -1.78
N ASP A 86 -7.74 1.87 -2.72
CA ASP A 86 -7.66 1.53 -4.15
C ASP A 86 -6.27 0.99 -4.53
N GLY A 87 -6.03 0.72 -5.81
CA GLY A 87 -4.77 0.14 -6.30
C GLY A 87 -3.51 0.98 -6.06
N ILE A 88 -3.65 2.25 -5.69
CA ILE A 88 -2.53 3.19 -5.44
C ILE A 88 -2.58 3.78 -4.03
N GLN A 89 -3.19 3.05 -3.09
CA GLN A 89 -3.23 3.40 -1.67
C GLN A 89 -4.01 4.69 -1.34
N ARG A 90 -5.06 5.02 -2.10
CA ARG A 90 -6.00 6.08 -1.71
C ARG A 90 -7.18 5.49 -0.93
N PRO A 91 -7.52 6.02 0.25
CA PRO A 91 -8.59 5.47 1.09
C PRO A 91 -9.96 5.71 0.47
N LEU A 92 -10.65 4.63 0.08
CA LEU A 92 -11.94 4.67 -0.61
C LEU A 92 -13.04 5.31 0.25
N ARG A 93 -12.94 5.20 1.58
CA ARG A 93 -13.90 5.85 2.50
C ARG A 93 -13.82 7.37 2.42
N ILE A 94 -12.61 7.92 2.46
CA ILE A 94 -12.38 9.37 2.37
C ILE A 94 -12.72 9.88 0.96
N ILE A 95 -12.35 9.14 -0.09
CA ILE A 95 -12.77 9.46 -1.46
C ILE A 95 -14.30 9.60 -1.54
N ARG A 96 -15.04 8.64 -0.97
CA ARG A 96 -16.50 8.67 -0.96
C ARG A 96 -17.06 9.88 -0.23
N GLU A 97 -16.44 10.30 0.87
CA GLU A 97 -16.86 11.51 1.61
C GLU A 97 -16.67 12.79 0.78
N VAL A 98 -15.64 12.83 -0.07
CA VAL A 98 -15.32 13.99 -0.91
C VAL A 98 -16.12 14.02 -2.21
N SER A 99 -16.22 12.89 -2.93
CA SER A 99 -16.80 12.83 -4.28
C SER A 99 -18.13 12.09 -4.40
N GLY A 100 -18.63 11.52 -3.31
CA GLY A 100 -19.89 10.75 -3.28
C GLY A 100 -19.71 9.33 -3.84
N ASP A 101 -20.74 8.82 -4.51
CA ASP A 101 -20.78 7.42 -4.96
C ASP A 101 -19.87 7.12 -6.17
N PHE A 102 -19.37 8.16 -6.84
CA PHE A 102 -18.42 8.05 -7.95
C PHE A 102 -17.04 8.57 -7.52
N ILE A 103 -15.98 7.90 -7.97
CA ILE A 103 -14.60 8.35 -7.78
C ILE A 103 -14.33 9.45 -8.81
N ALA A 104 -14.22 10.71 -8.37
CA ALA A 104 -13.82 11.78 -9.27
C ALA A 104 -12.33 11.66 -9.63
N ARG A 105 -11.98 12.19 -10.80
CA ARG A 105 -10.60 12.20 -11.28
C ARG A 105 -9.77 13.24 -10.53
N GLY A 106 -8.47 12.99 -10.40
CA GLY A 106 -7.53 13.95 -9.81
C GLY A 106 -7.73 14.18 -8.32
N ILE A 107 -8.48 13.30 -7.63
CA ILE A 107 -8.61 13.35 -6.18
C ILE A 107 -7.25 13.00 -5.55
N ASP A 108 -6.69 13.98 -4.87
CA ASP A 108 -5.49 13.88 -4.05
C ASP A 108 -5.93 13.83 -2.58
N VAL A 109 -5.89 12.64 -1.98
CA VAL A 109 -6.22 12.39 -0.57
C VAL A 109 -5.07 11.67 0.09
N ASP A 110 -4.85 11.95 1.36
CA ASP A 110 -3.78 11.32 2.12
C ASP A 110 -4.07 9.82 2.35
N SER A 111 -3.05 8.99 2.16
CA SER A 111 -3.14 7.53 2.32
C SER A 111 -3.39 7.13 3.78
N VAL A 112 -2.83 7.88 4.72
CA VAL A 112 -3.00 7.66 6.16
C VAL A 112 -3.34 9.00 6.81
N ASP A 113 -4.17 8.98 7.84
CA ASP A 113 -4.53 10.18 8.60
C ASP A 113 -3.30 10.77 9.30
N LYS A 114 -2.88 11.95 8.84
CA LYS A 114 -1.70 12.67 9.33
C LYS A 114 -1.94 13.42 10.62
N GLU A 115 -3.20 13.70 10.96
CA GLU A 115 -3.59 14.47 12.14
C GLU A 115 -3.90 13.56 13.35
N LYS A 116 -4.22 12.30 13.09
CA LYS A 116 -4.46 11.31 14.14
C LYS A 116 -3.22 11.12 15.01
N LYS A 117 -3.43 11.23 16.33
CA LYS A 117 -2.41 10.93 17.33
C LYS A 117 -2.46 9.48 17.77
N TRP A 118 -1.28 8.94 18.00
CA TRP A 118 -1.04 7.57 18.43
C TRP A 118 -0.22 7.56 19.72
N GLU A 119 -0.60 6.69 20.66
CA GLU A 119 0.20 6.47 21.87
C GLU A 119 1.45 5.66 21.50
N PHE A 120 2.59 6.35 21.45
CA PHE A 120 3.90 5.75 21.23
C PHE A 120 4.49 5.27 22.54
N LYS A 121 4.99 4.02 22.54
CA LYS A 121 5.75 3.45 23.64
C LYS A 121 7.17 3.11 23.18
N PRO A 122 8.21 3.82 23.64
CA PRO A 122 9.58 3.53 23.25
C PRO A 122 10.05 2.17 23.79
N VAL A 123 10.77 1.43 22.95
CA VAL A 123 11.43 0.16 23.31
C VAL A 123 12.95 0.32 23.30
N ALA A 124 13.48 1.06 22.33
CA ALA A 124 14.89 1.41 22.25
C ALA A 124 15.27 2.50 23.27
N LYS A 125 16.57 2.66 23.52
CA LYS A 125 17.12 3.67 24.44
C LYS A 125 18.21 4.47 23.76
N VAL A 126 18.43 5.69 24.25
CA VAL A 126 19.56 6.53 23.83
C VAL A 126 20.87 5.77 24.10
N GLY A 127 21.75 5.73 23.10
CA GLY A 127 23.00 4.98 23.11
C GLY A 127 22.92 3.55 22.55
N ASP A 128 21.72 3.03 22.25
CA ASP A 128 21.59 1.75 21.56
C ASP A 128 22.08 1.89 20.12
N VAL A 129 22.81 0.88 19.62
CA VAL A 129 23.22 0.81 18.21
C VAL A 129 22.24 -0.09 17.48
N LEU A 130 21.38 0.54 16.67
CA LEU A 130 20.32 -0.12 15.93
C LEU A 130 20.66 -0.24 14.45
N LYS A 131 20.14 -1.30 13.84
CA LYS A 131 20.24 -1.58 12.40
C LYS A 131 18.87 -1.46 11.74
N ALA A 132 18.88 -1.40 10.42
CA ALA A 132 17.70 -1.52 9.58
C ALA A 132 16.75 -2.65 10.04
N GLY A 133 15.50 -2.30 10.35
CA GLY A 133 14.47 -3.23 10.80
C GLY A 133 14.41 -3.48 12.31
N ASP A 134 15.33 -2.95 13.11
CA ASP A 134 15.22 -3.00 14.58
C ASP A 134 14.04 -2.15 15.07
N VAL A 135 13.46 -2.52 16.21
CA VAL A 135 12.26 -1.88 16.76
C VAL A 135 12.63 -0.67 17.61
N LEU A 136 12.12 0.50 17.24
CA LEU A 136 12.25 1.75 18.01
C LEU A 136 11.23 1.84 19.13
N GLY A 137 10.00 1.44 18.83
CA GLY A 137 8.89 1.48 19.77
C GLY A 137 7.64 0.82 19.20
N GLU A 138 6.56 0.91 19.96
CA GLU A 138 5.31 0.22 19.67
C GLU A 138 4.13 1.20 19.78
N VAL A 139 3.12 0.99 18.94
CA VAL A 139 1.85 1.71 18.92
C VAL A 139 0.74 0.68 18.88
N GLN A 140 -0.25 0.79 19.76
CA GLN A 140 -1.45 -0.05 19.67
C GLN A 140 -2.37 0.51 18.56
N GLU A 141 -2.40 -0.14 17.40
CA GLU A 141 -3.12 0.38 16.24
C GLU A 141 -4.61 0.02 16.25
N THR A 142 -4.91 -1.25 16.52
CA THR A 142 -6.27 -1.79 16.66
C THR A 142 -6.35 -2.65 17.92
N THR A 143 -7.49 -3.27 18.22
CA THR A 143 -7.56 -4.19 19.38
C THR A 143 -6.74 -5.46 19.18
N ALA A 144 -6.43 -5.82 17.92
CA ALA A 144 -5.70 -7.03 17.56
C ALA A 144 -4.23 -6.77 17.22
N VAL A 145 -3.87 -5.55 16.77
CA VAL A 145 -2.54 -5.27 16.20
C VAL A 145 -1.75 -4.30 17.06
N LEU A 146 -0.65 -4.81 17.62
CA LEU A 146 0.43 -4.01 18.19
C LEU A 146 1.44 -3.70 17.08
N HIS A 147 1.39 -2.47 16.58
CA HIS A 147 2.23 -2.00 15.48
C HIS A 147 3.63 -1.68 15.99
N LYS A 148 4.64 -2.35 15.43
CA LYS A 148 6.05 -2.11 15.76
C LYS A 148 6.63 -1.07 14.83
N ILE A 149 7.08 0.04 15.39
CA ILE A 149 7.77 1.09 14.62
C ILE A 149 9.23 0.69 14.50
N MET A 150 9.69 0.51 13.26
CA MET A 150 11.02 -0.03 12.96
C MET A 150 11.93 1.02 12.34
N VAL A 151 13.24 0.87 12.52
CA VAL A 151 14.25 1.68 11.82
C VAL A 151 14.13 1.45 10.31
N PRO A 152 14.04 2.51 9.48
CA PRO A 152 13.94 2.37 8.03
C PRO A 152 15.12 1.56 7.46
N PRO A 153 14.93 0.82 6.35
CA PRO A 153 15.97 -0.07 5.84
C PRO A 153 17.26 0.61 5.34
N THR A 154 17.25 1.92 5.21
CA THR A 154 18.37 2.75 4.72
C THR A 154 19.20 3.36 5.85
N ILE A 155 18.80 3.15 7.11
CA ILE A 155 19.38 3.82 8.28
C ILE A 155 19.97 2.76 9.22
N GLU A 156 21.16 3.06 9.73
CA GLU A 156 21.81 2.32 10.81
C GLU A 156 22.65 3.30 11.63
N GLY A 157 22.83 3.03 12.92
CA GLY A 157 23.65 3.87 13.77
C GLY A 157 23.23 3.85 15.22
N GLU A 158 23.85 4.73 16.00
CA GLU A 158 23.51 4.96 17.40
C GLU A 158 22.25 5.84 17.51
N VAL A 159 21.39 5.52 18.47
CA VAL A 159 20.21 6.32 18.84
C VAL A 159 20.68 7.52 19.66
N THR A 160 20.56 8.72 19.11
CA THR A 160 20.92 9.97 19.80
C THR A 160 19.74 10.58 20.54
N GLU A 161 18.53 10.42 20.00
CA GLU A 161 17.28 10.91 20.57
C GLU A 161 16.18 9.87 20.42
N ILE A 162 15.31 9.76 21.41
CA ILE A 162 14.07 8.98 21.33
C ILE A 162 12.96 9.68 22.09
N ALA A 163 11.78 9.75 21.48
CA ALA A 163 10.59 10.32 22.08
C ALA A 163 10.17 9.52 23.32
N SER A 164 9.74 10.24 24.36
CA SER A 164 9.14 9.63 25.55
C SER A 164 7.81 8.97 25.23
N GLN A 165 7.30 8.13 26.13
CA GLN A 165 5.93 7.63 25.98
C GLN A 165 4.93 8.79 25.95
N GLY A 166 4.04 8.81 24.97
CA GLY A 166 3.09 9.91 24.78
C GLY A 166 2.32 9.83 23.47
N GLU A 167 1.49 10.83 23.20
CA GLU A 167 0.70 10.94 21.97
C GLU A 167 1.42 11.76 20.91
N TYR A 168 1.66 11.15 19.75
CA TYR A 168 2.34 11.77 18.61
C TYR A 168 1.60 11.47 17.31
N THR A 169 1.66 12.38 16.35
CA THR A 169 1.23 12.14 14.98
C THR A 169 2.26 11.30 14.23
N ILE A 170 1.86 10.71 13.10
CA ILE A 170 2.76 9.87 12.29
C ILE A 170 3.91 10.64 11.62
N LEU A 171 3.82 11.97 11.57
CA LEU A 171 4.80 12.89 11.00
C LEU A 171 5.75 13.49 12.03
N GLU A 172 5.52 13.27 13.32
CA GLU A 172 6.44 13.74 14.36
C GLU A 172 7.68 12.84 14.40
N ASP A 173 8.83 13.48 14.63
CA ASP A 173 10.11 12.79 14.74
C ASP A 173 10.15 12.03 16.08
N ILE A 174 10.15 10.69 16.03
CA ILE A 174 10.10 9.82 17.21
C ILE A 174 11.47 9.34 17.68
N ALA A 175 12.47 9.39 16.80
CA ALA A 175 13.84 9.02 17.12
C ALA A 175 14.83 9.69 16.17
N GLU A 176 16.08 9.79 16.59
CA GLU A 176 17.22 10.12 15.73
C GLU A 176 18.22 8.97 15.79
N VAL A 177 18.51 8.36 14.63
CA VAL A 177 19.40 7.20 14.49
C VAL A 177 20.48 7.55 13.47
N GLY A 178 21.75 7.47 13.86
CA GLY A 178 22.87 7.77 12.95
C GLY A 178 22.85 9.20 12.38
N GLY A 179 22.26 10.15 13.12
CA GLY A 179 22.11 11.55 12.68
C GLY A 179 20.95 11.79 11.70
N GLN A 180 20.06 10.80 11.54
CA GLN A 180 18.84 10.94 10.72
C GLN A 180 17.60 10.79 11.59
N LYS A 181 16.65 11.70 11.40
CA LYS A 181 15.37 11.66 12.08
C LYS A 181 14.47 10.59 11.49
N VAL A 182 13.79 9.85 12.37
CA VAL A 182 12.87 8.78 12.02
C VAL A 182 11.48 9.13 12.54
N GLN A 183 10.49 9.01 11.66
CA GLN A 183 9.07 9.22 11.94
C GLN A 183 8.36 7.85 11.99
N MET A 184 7.12 7.81 12.47
CA MET A 184 6.32 6.58 12.39
C MET A 184 5.96 6.23 10.95
N LEU A 185 5.77 7.25 10.10
CA LEU A 185 5.49 7.10 8.68
C LEU A 185 6.77 6.88 7.88
N GLN A 186 6.77 5.88 7.01
CA GLN A 186 7.83 5.62 6.04
C GLN A 186 7.25 5.54 4.64
N LYS A 187 7.99 6.03 3.64
CA LYS A 187 7.61 5.85 2.23
C LYS A 187 8.46 4.76 1.59
N TRP A 188 7.84 3.84 0.88
CA TRP A 188 8.54 2.75 0.22
C TRP A 188 8.07 2.54 -1.23
N PRO A 189 8.98 2.50 -2.23
CA PRO A 189 8.62 2.23 -3.62
C PRO A 189 8.06 0.82 -3.81
N VAL A 190 6.86 0.70 -4.40
CA VAL A 190 6.14 -0.58 -4.47
C VAL A 190 6.79 -1.62 -5.38
N LYS A 191 7.58 -1.17 -6.37
CA LYS A 191 8.32 -2.05 -7.28
C LYS A 191 9.70 -2.45 -6.74
N ARG A 192 10.06 -2.02 -5.52
CA ARG A 192 11.30 -2.41 -4.84
C ARG A 192 10.96 -3.37 -3.70
N SER A 193 11.48 -4.59 -3.73
CA SER A 193 11.29 -5.51 -2.61
C SER A 193 11.93 -4.98 -1.32
N ARG A 194 11.24 -5.11 -0.19
CA ARG A 194 11.80 -4.78 1.12
C ARG A 194 12.96 -5.74 1.46
N PRO A 195 14.09 -5.23 1.98
CA PRO A 195 15.25 -6.06 2.28
C PRO A 195 14.99 -6.96 3.49
N TYR A 196 15.67 -8.09 3.51
CA TYR A 196 15.64 -9.06 4.59
C TYR A 196 17.04 -9.67 4.77
N VAL A 197 17.35 -10.15 5.98
CA VAL A 197 18.70 -10.71 6.28
C VAL A 197 18.92 -12.04 5.57
N ARG A 198 17.94 -12.95 5.66
CA ARG A 198 17.98 -14.26 4.98
C ARG A 198 16.58 -14.77 4.71
N LYS A 199 16.41 -15.51 3.61
CA LYS A 199 15.20 -16.28 3.34
C LYS A 199 15.35 -17.64 3.99
N LEU A 200 14.42 -17.99 4.87
CA LEU A 200 14.39 -19.29 5.55
C LEU A 200 13.65 -20.32 4.69
N ASP A 201 13.96 -21.59 4.91
CA ASP A 201 13.18 -22.68 4.35
C ASP A 201 11.79 -22.72 5.01
N PRO A 202 10.70 -22.90 4.25
CA PRO A 202 9.36 -22.86 4.78
C PRO A 202 8.99 -24.23 5.40
N ASP A 203 9.34 -24.41 6.67
CA ASP A 203 9.16 -25.66 7.44
C ASP A 203 7.93 -25.64 8.38
N ILE A 204 7.33 -24.47 8.61
CA ILE A 204 6.11 -24.31 9.41
C ILE A 204 4.88 -24.39 8.50
N PRO A 205 3.91 -25.30 8.73
CA PRO A 205 2.68 -25.34 7.94
C PRO A 205 1.79 -24.11 8.20
N LEU A 206 1.18 -23.57 7.15
CA LEU A 206 0.06 -22.63 7.26
C LEU A 206 -1.23 -23.44 7.41
N VAL A 207 -1.70 -23.57 8.64
CA VAL A 207 -3.01 -24.20 8.91
C VAL A 207 -4.10 -23.26 8.39
N THR A 208 -4.83 -23.68 7.37
CA THR A 208 -5.85 -22.86 6.70
C THR A 208 -7.23 -22.98 7.33
N GLY A 209 -7.44 -24.01 8.16
CA GLY A 209 -8.74 -24.36 8.72
C GLY A 209 -9.63 -25.16 7.76
N GLN A 210 -9.16 -25.39 6.53
CA GLN A 210 -9.87 -26.17 5.52
C GLN A 210 -9.30 -27.59 5.46
N ARG A 211 -10.04 -28.57 5.99
CA ARG A 211 -9.61 -29.98 6.07
C ARG A 211 -9.00 -30.53 4.78
N ALA A 212 -9.62 -30.22 3.62
CA ALA A 212 -9.13 -30.70 2.33
C ALA A 212 -7.77 -30.09 1.96
N GLN A 213 -7.54 -28.82 2.24
CA GLN A 213 -6.27 -28.14 1.98
C GLN A 213 -5.21 -28.60 2.98
N ASP A 214 -5.53 -28.56 4.28
CA ASP A 214 -4.60 -28.93 5.36
C ASP A 214 -4.11 -30.38 5.27
N THR A 215 -4.96 -31.30 4.76
CA THR A 215 -4.62 -32.73 4.67
C THR A 215 -3.91 -33.10 3.36
N PHE A 216 -4.40 -32.61 2.21
CA PHE A 216 -3.94 -33.09 0.90
C PHE A 216 -3.06 -32.10 0.16
N PHE A 217 -3.18 -30.80 0.44
CA PHE A 217 -2.55 -29.72 -0.33
C PHE A 217 -1.99 -28.65 0.61
N SER A 218 -1.26 -29.09 1.63
CA SER A 218 -0.73 -28.20 2.65
C SER A 218 0.26 -27.20 2.06
N VAL A 219 0.20 -25.98 2.57
CA VAL A 219 1.09 -24.87 2.21
C VAL A 219 1.86 -24.50 3.45
N ALA A 220 3.16 -24.24 3.33
CA ALA A 220 3.95 -23.73 4.45
C ALA A 220 3.81 -22.20 4.60
N LYS A 221 3.99 -21.65 5.80
CA LYS A 221 4.02 -20.20 6.03
C LYS A 221 5.15 -19.58 5.19
N GLY A 222 4.82 -18.54 4.42
CA GLY A 222 5.71 -17.96 3.41
C GLY A 222 5.73 -18.69 2.07
N GLY A 223 4.93 -19.76 1.92
CA GLY A 223 4.68 -20.43 0.64
C GLY A 223 3.72 -19.66 -0.25
N ALA A 224 3.65 -20.07 -1.52
CA ALA A 224 2.72 -19.53 -2.51
C ALA A 224 1.80 -20.64 -3.02
N ALA A 225 0.53 -20.31 -3.25
CA ALA A 225 -0.47 -21.23 -3.78
C ALA A 225 -1.39 -20.52 -4.77
N ALA A 226 -1.98 -21.28 -5.67
CA ALA A 226 -2.95 -20.78 -6.65
C ALA A 226 -4.23 -21.61 -6.57
N ILE A 227 -5.38 -20.92 -6.62
CA ILE A 227 -6.72 -21.56 -6.64
C ILE A 227 -7.38 -21.24 -7.98
N PRO A 228 -7.08 -21.99 -9.05
CA PRO A 228 -7.76 -21.82 -10.33
C PRO A 228 -9.20 -22.35 -10.24
N GLY A 229 -10.10 -21.79 -11.05
CA GLY A 229 -11.46 -22.32 -11.14
C GLY A 229 -12.38 -21.45 -11.98
N PRO A 230 -13.44 -22.04 -12.58
CA PRO A 230 -14.42 -21.30 -13.36
C PRO A 230 -15.21 -20.32 -12.49
N PHE A 231 -16.01 -19.47 -13.13
CA PHE A 231 -16.95 -18.62 -12.39
C PHE A 231 -17.91 -19.47 -11.55
N GLY A 232 -18.20 -19.02 -10.31
CA GLY A 232 -19.10 -19.73 -9.40
C GLY A 232 -18.50 -20.95 -8.68
N SER A 233 -17.22 -21.28 -8.87
CA SER A 233 -16.59 -22.44 -8.22
C SER A 233 -16.23 -22.23 -6.73
N GLY A 234 -16.68 -21.14 -6.10
CA GLY A 234 -16.37 -20.83 -4.70
C GLY A 234 -14.97 -20.28 -4.43
N LYS A 235 -14.31 -19.64 -5.40
CA LYS A 235 -12.99 -19.01 -5.21
C LYS A 235 -13.01 -17.96 -4.10
N THR A 236 -13.90 -16.99 -4.21
CA THR A 236 -14.08 -15.91 -3.24
C THR A 236 -14.42 -16.46 -1.87
N VAL A 237 -15.39 -17.39 -1.79
CA VAL A 237 -15.73 -18.08 -0.54
C VAL A 237 -14.49 -18.73 0.10
N THR A 238 -13.66 -19.42 -0.69
CA THR A 238 -12.43 -20.03 -0.19
C THR A 238 -11.46 -18.98 0.35
N GLN A 239 -11.25 -17.87 -0.36
CA GLN A 239 -10.39 -16.78 0.11
C GLN A 239 -10.92 -16.13 1.40
N GLN A 240 -12.23 -15.95 1.53
CA GLN A 240 -12.84 -15.46 2.77
C GLN A 240 -12.63 -16.43 3.94
N GLN A 241 -12.73 -17.74 3.70
CA GLN A 241 -12.44 -18.74 4.74
C GLN A 241 -10.97 -18.70 5.14
N LEU A 242 -10.04 -18.48 4.20
CA LEU A 242 -8.63 -18.29 4.51
C LEU A 242 -8.41 -17.05 5.37
N ALA A 243 -9.00 -15.91 5.02
CA ALA A 243 -8.89 -14.69 5.83
C ALA A 243 -9.35 -14.90 7.28
N LYS A 244 -10.44 -15.65 7.49
CA LYS A 244 -11.00 -15.94 8.82
C LYS A 244 -10.17 -16.92 9.62
N TRP A 245 -9.86 -18.08 9.04
CA TRP A 245 -9.41 -19.25 9.78
C TRP A 245 -7.92 -19.54 9.64
N ALA A 246 -7.25 -18.97 8.65
CA ALA A 246 -5.83 -19.24 8.45
C ALA A 246 -5.03 -18.77 9.67
N ASP A 247 -4.00 -19.54 9.98
CA ASP A 247 -3.07 -19.22 11.05
C ASP A 247 -2.11 -18.08 10.66
N ALA A 248 -2.68 -16.89 10.48
CA ALA A 248 -2.01 -15.64 10.17
C ALA A 248 -2.44 -14.56 11.18
N ASP A 249 -1.52 -13.64 11.50
CA ASP A 249 -1.77 -12.53 12.44
C ASP A 249 -2.32 -11.30 11.73
N ILE A 250 -2.01 -11.12 10.44
CA ILE A 250 -2.46 -10.02 9.58
C ILE A 250 -2.96 -10.59 8.26
N VAL A 251 -4.04 -10.02 7.73
CA VAL A 251 -4.60 -10.35 6.42
C VAL A 251 -4.51 -9.13 5.50
N VAL A 252 -3.85 -9.30 4.35
CA VAL A 252 -3.88 -8.32 3.26
C VAL A 252 -4.71 -8.93 2.15
N TYR A 253 -5.89 -8.38 1.90
CA TYR A 253 -6.79 -8.86 0.84
C TYR A 253 -6.73 -7.92 -0.36
N ILE A 254 -6.31 -8.46 -1.51
CA ILE A 254 -6.11 -7.69 -2.74
C ILE A 254 -7.12 -8.16 -3.79
N GLY A 255 -8.15 -7.35 -4.02
CA GLY A 255 -9.11 -7.57 -5.10
C GLY A 255 -8.67 -6.86 -6.37
N CYS A 256 -7.99 -7.56 -7.27
CA CYS A 256 -7.51 -6.99 -8.54
C CYS A 256 -8.37 -7.44 -9.72
N GLY A 257 -9.05 -6.49 -10.37
CA GLY A 257 -9.87 -6.75 -11.54
C GLY A 257 -11.15 -7.56 -11.25
N GLU A 258 -11.56 -7.63 -9.99
CA GLU A 258 -12.76 -8.35 -9.56
C GLU A 258 -14.03 -7.66 -10.05
N ARG A 259 -15.14 -8.41 -10.10
CA ARG A 259 -16.45 -7.81 -10.38
C ARG A 259 -16.86 -6.93 -9.21
N GLY A 260 -17.51 -5.79 -9.51
CA GLY A 260 -17.93 -4.82 -8.49
C GLY A 260 -18.73 -5.47 -7.36
N ASN A 261 -19.72 -6.29 -7.70
CA ASN A 261 -20.56 -6.98 -6.72
C ASN A 261 -19.75 -7.93 -5.81
N GLU A 262 -18.77 -8.66 -6.35
CA GLU A 262 -17.94 -9.58 -5.55
C GLU A 262 -17.08 -8.81 -4.53
N MET A 263 -16.58 -7.63 -4.93
CA MET A 263 -15.88 -6.75 -3.99
C MET A 263 -16.83 -6.12 -2.98
N THR A 264 -18.03 -5.72 -3.39
CA THR A 264 -19.04 -5.21 -2.46
C THR A 264 -19.40 -6.25 -1.41
N ASP A 265 -19.54 -7.53 -1.77
CA ASP A 265 -19.82 -8.60 -0.83
C ASP A 265 -18.72 -8.70 0.24
N VAL A 266 -17.45 -8.69 -0.16
CA VAL A 266 -16.31 -8.67 0.77
C VAL A 266 -16.34 -7.44 1.68
N LEU A 267 -16.53 -6.25 1.10
CA LEU A 267 -16.55 -4.98 1.84
C LEU A 267 -17.75 -4.86 2.79
N THR A 268 -18.85 -5.55 2.50
CA THR A 268 -20.06 -5.54 3.32
C THR A 268 -19.99 -6.60 4.40
N GLU A 269 -19.40 -7.77 4.14
CA GLU A 269 -19.35 -8.87 5.10
C GLU A 269 -18.20 -8.73 6.10
N PHE A 270 -16.99 -8.39 5.64
CA PHE A 270 -15.77 -8.38 6.48
C PHE A 270 -15.87 -7.53 7.75
N PRO A 271 -16.48 -6.34 7.72
CA PRO A 271 -16.66 -5.52 8.91
C PRO A 271 -17.49 -6.15 10.03
N PHE A 272 -18.35 -7.13 9.71
CA PHE A 272 -19.25 -7.77 10.68
C PHE A 272 -18.81 -9.19 11.04
N LEU A 273 -17.63 -9.61 10.62
CA LEU A 273 -17.10 -10.93 10.92
C LEU A 273 -16.20 -10.85 12.15
N ASP A 274 -16.44 -11.72 13.12
CA ASP A 274 -15.57 -11.87 14.28
C ASP A 274 -14.37 -12.74 13.91
N ASP A 275 -13.19 -12.34 14.39
CA ASP A 275 -11.99 -13.14 14.34
C ASP A 275 -12.11 -14.32 15.33
N PRO A 276 -12.11 -15.58 14.86
CA PRO A 276 -12.27 -16.73 15.74
C PRO A 276 -11.14 -16.89 16.77
N LYS A 277 -9.97 -16.27 16.55
CA LYS A 277 -8.84 -16.33 17.46
C LYS A 277 -8.97 -15.37 18.64
N THR A 278 -9.45 -14.15 18.38
CA THR A 278 -9.42 -13.04 19.34
C THR A 278 -10.80 -12.65 19.84
N GLY A 279 -11.86 -12.98 19.09
CA GLY A 279 -13.22 -12.48 19.31
C GLY A 279 -13.42 -11.02 18.93
N ASN A 280 -12.39 -10.34 18.44
CA ASN A 280 -12.45 -8.96 17.94
C ASN A 280 -12.93 -8.93 16.49
N PRO A 281 -13.32 -7.78 15.93
CA PRO A 281 -13.65 -7.67 14.51
C PRO A 281 -12.48 -8.13 13.63
N LEU A 282 -12.75 -8.93 12.61
CA LEU A 282 -11.74 -9.42 11.65
C LEU A 282 -11.03 -8.26 10.93
N MET A 283 -11.73 -7.13 10.74
CA MET A 283 -11.16 -5.92 10.15
C MET A 283 -9.99 -5.35 10.97
N ASP A 284 -9.95 -5.55 12.29
CA ASP A 284 -8.86 -5.03 13.14
C ASP A 284 -7.50 -5.61 12.77
N ARG A 285 -7.46 -6.77 12.10
CA ARG A 285 -6.25 -7.39 11.56
C ARG A 285 -6.24 -7.51 10.03
N THR A 286 -7.12 -6.78 9.34
CA THR A 286 -7.24 -6.84 7.89
C THR A 286 -7.06 -5.48 7.23
N VAL A 287 -6.33 -5.45 6.11
CA VAL A 287 -6.34 -4.34 5.15
C VAL A 287 -6.92 -4.82 3.82
N LEU A 288 -7.79 -4.01 3.23
CA LEU A 288 -8.44 -4.32 1.96
C LEU A 288 -7.93 -3.38 0.88
N ILE A 289 -7.49 -3.94 -0.24
CA ILE A 289 -7.11 -3.19 -1.44
C ILE A 289 -8.05 -3.64 -2.55
N ALA A 290 -8.90 -2.72 -3.00
CA ALA A 290 -9.98 -3.01 -3.93
C ALA A 290 -9.79 -2.23 -5.22
N ASN A 291 -9.60 -2.95 -6.32
CA ASN A 291 -9.56 -2.38 -7.65
C ASN A 291 -10.46 -3.18 -8.59
N THR A 292 -11.66 -2.67 -8.86
CA THR A 292 -12.68 -3.39 -9.65
C THR A 292 -12.33 -3.41 -11.14
N SER A 293 -12.98 -4.29 -11.90
CA SER A 293 -12.77 -4.49 -13.34
C SER A 293 -13.00 -3.26 -14.23
N ASN A 294 -13.80 -2.30 -13.78
CA ASN A 294 -14.08 -1.03 -14.47
C ASN A 294 -13.11 0.10 -14.06
N MET A 295 -12.24 -0.12 -13.09
CA MET A 295 -11.19 0.84 -12.74
C MET A 295 -10.02 0.76 -13.76
N PRO A 296 -9.22 1.83 -13.87
CA PRO A 296 -8.14 1.93 -14.86
C PRO A 296 -7.18 0.74 -14.84
N VAL A 297 -6.69 0.38 -16.03
CA VAL A 297 -5.84 -0.82 -16.21
C VAL A 297 -4.55 -0.75 -15.42
N ALA A 298 -3.89 0.41 -15.43
CA ALA A 298 -2.61 0.58 -14.75
C ALA A 298 -2.77 0.56 -13.21
N ALA A 299 -3.91 1.02 -12.68
CA ALA A 299 -4.23 0.87 -11.26
C ALA A 299 -4.41 -0.60 -10.85
N ARG A 300 -4.89 -1.48 -11.75
CA ARG A 300 -4.94 -2.93 -11.49
C ARG A 300 -3.55 -3.55 -11.34
N GLU A 301 -2.60 -3.11 -12.15
CA GLU A 301 -1.21 -3.56 -12.02
C GLU A 301 -0.61 -3.07 -10.70
N ALA A 302 -0.75 -1.77 -10.39
CA ALA A 302 -0.26 -1.18 -9.15
C ALA A 302 -0.84 -1.86 -7.90
N CYS A 303 -2.12 -2.26 -7.94
CA CYS A 303 -2.83 -2.92 -6.84
C CYS A 303 -2.08 -4.12 -6.25
N VAL A 304 -1.47 -4.95 -7.10
CA VAL A 304 -0.70 -6.12 -6.65
C VAL A 304 0.58 -5.70 -5.94
N TYR A 305 1.31 -4.73 -6.49
CA TYR A 305 2.54 -4.22 -5.89
C TYR A 305 2.27 -3.49 -4.57
N THR A 306 1.21 -2.68 -4.52
CA THR A 306 0.76 -1.98 -3.31
C THR A 306 0.49 -2.95 -2.18
N GLY A 307 -0.24 -4.05 -2.43
CA GLY A 307 -0.55 -5.02 -1.37
C GLY A 307 0.57 -6.00 -1.02
N MET A 308 1.55 -6.17 -1.90
CA MET A 308 2.76 -6.96 -1.61
C MET A 308 3.81 -6.19 -0.78
N THR A 309 3.72 -4.86 -0.76
CA THR A 309 4.70 -3.96 -0.11
C THR A 309 4.35 -3.70 1.35
#